data_AF-W1IWK2-F1
#
_entry.id   AF-W1IWK2-F1
#
_cell.length_a   1.000
_cell.length_b   1.000
_cell.length_c   1.000
_cell.angle_alpha   90.00
_cell.angle_beta   90.00
_cell.angle_gamma   90.00
#
_symmetry.space_group_name_H-M   'P 1'
#
loop_
_entity.id
_entity.type
_entity.pdbx_description
1 polymer ?
#
loop_
_entity_poly.entity_id
_entity_poly.type
_entity_poly.pdbx_seq_one_letter_code
_entity_poly.pdbx_strand_id
1 'polypeptide(L)'
;MNPIKIMLLSSLFLSASTSYAAFNGKEAEQLEIINHHSEIKLKNLQSRKDKSVAHAITLNPENSALIKELEASWDNMIAKKCLLETIESANTDAEIAEKNGCLIKEYEAEAIYFENMLP
;
A
#
# COMPACT_ATOMS: atom_id res chain seq x y z
N MET A 1 15.36 -52.19 13.77
CA MET A 1 14.51 -51.01 13.47
C MET A 1 13.22 -51.52 12.85
N ASN A 2 12.04 -51.20 13.41
CA ASN A 2 10.78 -51.86 13.06
C ASN A 2 10.37 -51.52 11.61
N PRO A 3 10.12 -52.49 10.71
CA PRO A 3 9.83 -52.23 9.29
C PRO A 3 8.63 -51.31 9.08
N ILE A 4 7.67 -51.33 10.01
CA ILE A 4 6.51 -50.43 10.01
C ILE A 4 6.94 -48.96 10.19
N LYS A 5 7.95 -48.70 11.04
CA LYS A 5 8.50 -47.35 11.26
C LYS A 5 9.29 -46.84 10.05
N ILE A 6 9.97 -47.73 9.33
CA ILE A 6 10.69 -47.38 8.10
C ILE A 6 9.70 -47.04 6.99
N MET A 7 8.65 -47.84 6.82
CA MET A 7 7.60 -47.58 5.83
C MET A 7 6.87 -46.26 6.09
N LEU A 8 6.55 -45.96 7.35
CA LEU A 8 5.92 -44.69 7.75
C LEU A 8 6.83 -43.48 7.52
N LEU A 9 8.14 -43.59 7.83
CA LEU A 9 9.09 -42.52 7.52
C LEU A 9 9.21 -42.28 6.01
N SER A 10 9.30 -43.35 5.21
CA SER A 10 9.40 -43.24 3.75
C SER A 10 8.15 -42.60 3.12
N SER A 11 6.96 -42.86 3.67
CA SER A 11 5.73 -42.19 3.21
C SER A 11 5.67 -40.70 3.54
N LEU A 12 6.26 -40.26 4.67
CA LEU A 12 6.27 -38.84 5.05
C LEU A 12 7.21 -38.01 4.15
N PHE A 13 8.33 -38.59 3.70
CA PHE A 13 9.27 -37.88 2.83
C PHE A 13 8.75 -37.70 1.39
N LEU A 14 7.90 -38.60 0.90
CA LEU A 14 7.32 -38.52 -0.45
C LEU A 14 6.17 -37.51 -0.56
N SER A 15 5.45 -37.23 0.53
CA SER A 15 4.37 -36.25 0.56
C SER A 15 4.85 -34.80 0.73
N ALA A 16 6.11 -34.58 1.09
CA ALA A 16 6.66 -33.25 1.35
C ALA A 16 6.98 -32.45 0.08
N SER A 17 7.09 -33.11 -1.08
CA SER A 17 7.58 -32.52 -2.33
C SER A 17 6.51 -31.94 -3.26
N THR A 18 5.23 -31.86 -2.85
CA THR A 18 4.13 -31.42 -3.73
C THR A 18 3.37 -30.18 -3.27
N SER A 19 3.82 -29.47 -2.24
CA SER A 19 3.21 -28.21 -1.82
C SER A 19 3.71 -27.04 -2.67
N TYR A 20 3.40 -27.05 -3.96
CA TYR A 20 3.38 -25.82 -4.76
C TYR A 20 2.09 -25.08 -4.38
N ALA A 21 2.20 -23.96 -3.68
CA ALA A 21 1.09 -23.00 -3.59
C ALA A 21 0.91 -22.42 -5.00
N ALA A 22 0.03 -23.04 -5.79
CA ALA A 22 -0.23 -22.62 -7.15
C ALA A 22 -1.25 -21.49 -7.12
N PHE A 23 -0.75 -20.25 -7.17
CA PHE A 23 -1.53 -19.09 -7.59
C PHE A 23 -2.25 -19.46 -8.89
N ASN A 24 -3.58 -19.51 -8.86
CA ASN A 24 -4.37 -19.93 -10.00
C ASN A 24 -4.81 -18.71 -10.83
N GLY A 25 -5.19 -18.93 -12.09
CA GLY A 25 -5.53 -17.83 -13.01
C GLY A 25 -6.66 -16.90 -12.52
N LYS A 26 -7.55 -17.37 -11.64
CA LYS A 26 -8.61 -16.52 -11.04
C LYS A 26 -8.06 -15.60 -9.96
N GLU A 27 -7.13 -16.08 -9.14
CA GLU A 27 -6.44 -15.27 -8.12
C GLU A 27 -5.61 -14.17 -8.79
N ALA A 28 -5.00 -14.47 -9.94
CA ALA A 28 -4.32 -13.50 -10.80
C ALA A 28 -5.23 -12.36 -11.26
N GLU A 29 -6.37 -12.71 -11.84
CA GLU A 29 -7.34 -11.73 -12.34
C GLU A 29 -7.91 -10.86 -11.20
N GLN A 30 -8.22 -11.46 -10.05
CA GLN A 30 -8.71 -10.72 -8.90
C GLN A 30 -7.68 -9.72 -8.36
N LEU A 31 -6.42 -10.14 -8.26
CA LEU A 31 -5.34 -9.27 -7.81
C LEU A 31 -5.11 -8.11 -8.79
N GLU A 32 -5.17 -8.36 -10.10
CA GLU A 32 -5.07 -7.32 -11.12
C GLU A 32 -6.20 -6.28 -10.99
N ILE A 33 -7.45 -6.73 -10.79
CA ILE A 33 -8.60 -5.84 -10.57
C ILE A 33 -8.42 -5.00 -9.31
N ILE A 34 -7.94 -5.61 -8.21
CA ILE A 34 -7.66 -4.90 -6.94
C ILE A 34 -6.60 -3.82 -7.17
N ASN A 35 -5.51 -4.19 -7.83
CA ASN A 35 -4.42 -3.26 -8.15
C ASN A 35 -4.93 -2.10 -9.00
N HIS A 36 -5.66 -2.38 -10.07
CA HIS A 36 -6.23 -1.35 -10.94
C HIS A 36 -7.19 -0.40 -10.19
N HIS A 37 -8.06 -0.94 -9.35
CA HIS A 37 -8.97 -0.11 -8.56
C HIS A 37 -8.21 0.77 -7.57
N SER A 38 -7.17 0.23 -6.93
CA SER A 38 -6.34 0.97 -5.98
C SER A 38 -5.56 2.10 -6.67
N GLU A 39 -5.08 1.91 -7.89
CA GLU A 39 -4.42 2.94 -8.70
C GLU A 39 -5.36 4.10 -9.04
N ILE A 40 -6.59 3.80 -9.46
CA ILE A 40 -7.60 4.84 -9.73
C ILE A 40 -7.89 5.64 -8.47
N LYS A 41 -8.09 4.96 -7.33
CA LYS A 41 -8.36 5.62 -6.05
C LYS A 41 -7.19 6.51 -5.63
N LEU A 42 -5.95 6.02 -5.78
CA LEU A 42 -4.74 6.78 -5.47
C LEU A 42 -4.65 8.06 -6.31
N LYS A 43 -4.89 7.97 -7.62
CA LYS A 43 -4.87 9.13 -8.53
C LYS A 43 -5.93 10.17 -8.15
N ASN A 44 -7.12 9.73 -7.79
CA ASN A 44 -8.21 10.62 -7.37
C ASN A 44 -7.87 11.33 -6.05
N LEU A 45 -7.28 10.60 -5.09
CA LEU A 45 -6.85 11.17 -3.81
C LEU A 45 -5.70 12.14 -3.97
N GLN A 46 -4.73 11.85 -4.83
CA GLN A 46 -3.65 12.77 -5.14
C GLN A 46 -4.20 14.07 -5.76
N SER A 47 -5.14 13.97 -6.72
CA SER A 47 -5.80 15.16 -7.26
C SER A 47 -6.59 15.94 -6.19
N ARG A 48 -7.23 15.26 -5.23
CA ARG A 48 -7.94 15.90 -4.12
C ARG A 48 -6.97 16.63 -3.18
N LYS A 49 -5.85 15.98 -2.82
CA LYS A 49 -4.76 16.53 -2.03
C LYS A 49 -4.23 17.83 -2.66
N ASP A 50 -3.85 17.79 -3.94
CA ASP A 50 -3.32 18.95 -4.65
C ASP A 50 -4.32 20.13 -4.65
N LYS A 51 -5.62 19.82 -4.84
CA LYS A 51 -6.69 20.84 -4.78
C LYS A 51 -6.86 21.41 -3.38
N SER A 52 -6.76 20.59 -2.33
CA SER A 52 -6.86 21.04 -0.94
C SER A 52 -5.71 21.98 -0.56
N VAL A 53 -4.49 21.67 -0.98
CA VAL A 53 -3.31 22.54 -0.77
C VAL A 53 -3.49 23.86 -1.51
N ALA A 54 -3.88 23.81 -2.79
CA ALA A 54 -4.13 25.01 -3.59
C ALA A 54 -5.23 25.89 -2.98
N HIS A 55 -6.28 25.27 -2.43
CA HIS A 55 -7.33 25.97 -1.73
C HIS A 55 -6.82 26.62 -0.43
N ALA A 56 -6.08 25.89 0.40
CA ALA A 56 -5.47 26.42 1.63
C ALA A 56 -4.56 27.62 1.35
N ILE A 57 -3.75 27.57 0.29
CA ILE A 57 -2.92 28.70 -0.17
C ILE A 57 -3.77 29.89 -0.60
N THR A 58 -4.89 29.64 -1.28
CA THR A 58 -5.82 30.68 -1.73
C THR A 58 -6.47 31.38 -0.54
N LEU A 59 -6.80 30.64 0.52
CA LEU A 59 -7.36 31.19 1.76
C LEU A 59 -6.33 31.94 2.62
N ASN A 60 -5.07 31.48 2.62
CA ASN A 60 -3.99 31.98 3.48
C ASN A 60 -2.73 32.36 2.66
N PRO A 61 -2.81 33.37 1.76
CA PRO A 61 -1.73 33.68 0.81
C PRO A 61 -0.41 34.07 1.50
N GLU A 62 -0.48 34.74 2.65
CA GLU A 62 0.69 35.12 3.47
C GLU A 62 1.43 33.90 4.05
N ASN A 63 0.72 32.78 4.25
CA ASN A 63 1.28 31.54 4.77
C ASN A 63 1.65 30.54 3.65
N SER A 64 1.55 30.94 2.37
CA SER A 64 1.75 30.05 1.23
C SER A 64 3.09 29.30 1.21
N ALA A 65 4.17 29.94 1.69
CA ALA A 65 5.48 29.29 1.81
C ALA A 65 5.45 28.16 2.85
N LEU A 66 4.90 28.43 4.03
CA LEU A 66 4.78 27.45 5.11
C LEU A 66 3.87 26.27 4.71
N ILE A 67 2.77 26.56 4.00
CA ILE A 67 1.86 25.51 3.51
C ILE A 67 2.58 24.56 2.54
N LYS A 68 3.38 25.10 1.60
CA LYS A 68 4.17 24.30 0.66
C LYS A 68 5.29 23.52 1.35
N GLU A 69 5.95 24.11 2.34
CA GLU A 69 6.96 23.41 3.13
C GLU A 69 6.36 22.26 3.94
N LEU A 70 5.15 22.44 4.48
CA LEU A 70 4.42 21.41 5.18
C LEU A 70 3.99 20.27 4.24
N GLU A 71 3.41 20.59 3.08
CA GLU A 71 3.09 19.61 2.02
C GLU A 71 4.33 18.77 1.65
N ALA A 72 5.46 19.42 1.35
CA ALA A 72 6.70 18.72 0.99
C ALA A 72 7.23 17.84 2.13
N SER A 73 7.08 18.28 3.38
CA SER A 73 7.46 17.50 4.56
C SER A 73 6.54 16.29 4.75
N TRP A 74 5.25 16.45 4.45
CA TRP A 74 4.27 15.37 4.50
C TRP A 74 4.55 14.32 3.45
N ASP A 75 4.82 14.73 2.19
CA ASP A 75 5.21 13.83 1.11
C ASP A 75 6.46 13.00 1.49
N ASN A 76 7.45 13.64 2.12
CA ASN A 76 8.64 12.94 2.59
C ASN A 76 8.32 11.91 3.69
N MET A 77 7.45 12.29 4.63
CA MET A 77 7.01 11.42 5.72
C MET A 77 6.22 10.23 5.17
N ILE A 78 5.28 10.45 4.24
CA ILE A 78 4.47 9.40 3.61
C ILE A 78 5.36 8.40 2.88
N ALA A 79 6.31 8.88 2.08
CA ALA A 79 7.24 8.02 1.35
C ALA A 79 8.01 7.08 2.30
N LYS A 80 8.52 7.62 3.41
CA LYS A 80 9.25 6.83 4.42
C LYS A 80 8.34 5.89 5.21
N LYS A 81 7.16 6.38 5.60
CA LYS A 81 6.18 5.63 6.38
C LYS A 81 5.66 4.44 5.60
N CYS A 82 5.20 4.65 4.37
CA CYS A 82 4.70 3.56 3.56
C CYS A 82 5.78 2.56 3.20
N LEU A 83 7.03 2.99 2.95
CA LEU A 83 8.15 2.06 2.79
C LEU A 83 8.37 1.18 4.03
N LEU A 84 8.27 1.76 5.23
CA LEU A 84 8.44 1.03 6.49
C LEU A 84 7.28 0.06 6.75
N GLU A 85 6.03 0.51 6.57
CA GLU A 85 4.84 -0.29 6.83
C GLU A 85 4.67 -1.46 5.85
N THR A 86 5.23 -1.35 4.63
CA THR A 86 5.10 -2.37 3.58
C THR A 86 6.37 -3.21 3.41
N ILE A 87 7.32 -3.15 4.35
CA ILE A 87 8.61 -3.83 4.19
C ILE A 87 8.45 -5.36 4.13
N GLU A 88 7.49 -5.91 4.89
CA GLU A 88 7.21 -7.35 4.95
C GLU A 88 6.51 -7.87 3.69
N SER A 89 5.85 -6.99 2.93
CA SER A 89 5.21 -7.35 1.65
C SER A 89 6.12 -7.16 0.45
N ALA A 90 7.37 -6.72 0.62
CA ALA A 90 8.30 -6.51 -0.48
C ALA A 90 8.58 -7.81 -1.25
N ASN A 91 8.49 -7.75 -2.57
CA ASN A 91 8.62 -8.87 -3.52
C ASN A 91 7.54 -9.96 -3.35
N THR A 92 6.40 -9.62 -2.77
CA THR A 92 5.21 -10.48 -2.72
C THR A 92 4.14 -9.98 -3.68
N ASP A 93 3.16 -10.83 -3.98
CA ASP A 93 1.96 -10.45 -4.74
C ASP A 93 1.13 -9.36 -4.03
N ALA A 94 1.24 -9.26 -2.70
CA ALA A 94 0.61 -8.23 -1.88
C ALA A 94 1.34 -6.86 -1.88
N GLU A 95 2.56 -6.75 -2.43
CA GLU A 95 3.37 -5.51 -2.34
C GLU A 95 2.60 -4.28 -2.83
N ILE A 96 1.98 -4.38 -4.01
CA ILE A 96 1.27 -3.27 -4.65
C ILE A 96 0.04 -2.89 -3.83
N ALA A 97 -0.74 -3.89 -3.39
CA ALA A 97 -1.96 -3.66 -2.63
C ALA A 97 -1.67 -3.00 -1.27
N GLU A 98 -0.67 -3.47 -0.54
CA GLU A 98 -0.25 -2.91 0.75
C GLU A 98 0.30 -1.49 0.59
N LYS A 99 1.15 -1.27 -0.42
CA LYS A 99 1.71 0.06 -0.71
C LYS A 99 0.62 1.06 -1.09
N ASN A 100 -0.29 0.69 -1.98
CA ASN A 100 -1.40 1.55 -2.37
C ASN A 100 -2.34 1.80 -1.19
N GLY A 101 -2.58 0.79 -0.35
CA GLY A 101 -3.36 0.91 0.88
C GLY A 101 -2.80 1.98 1.83
N CYS A 102 -1.49 1.95 2.08
CA CYS A 102 -0.83 2.98 2.89
C CYS A 102 -0.96 4.38 2.25
N LEU A 103 -0.61 4.52 0.96
CA LEU A 103 -0.66 5.81 0.28
C LEU A 103 -2.06 6.41 0.26
N ILE A 104 -3.10 5.59 0.03
CA ILE A 104 -4.51 6.01 0.06
C ILE A 104 -4.86 6.63 1.42
N LYS A 105 -4.51 5.94 2.51
CA LYS A 105 -4.81 6.42 3.87
C LYS A 105 -4.11 7.75 4.15
N GLU A 106 -2.85 7.89 3.77
CA GLU A 106 -2.09 9.09 4.10
C GLU A 106 -2.47 10.29 3.21
N TYR A 107 -2.71 10.10 1.91
CA TYR A 107 -3.21 11.17 1.04
C TYR A 107 -4.61 11.64 1.44
N GLU A 108 -5.45 10.74 1.96
CA GLU A 108 -6.74 11.13 2.52
C GLU A 108 -6.59 11.97 3.79
N ALA A 109 -5.68 11.59 4.70
CA ALA A 109 -5.39 12.36 5.90
C ALA A 109 -4.81 13.75 5.58
N GLU A 110 -3.91 13.83 4.60
CA GLU A 110 -3.33 15.08 4.13
C GLU A 110 -4.37 16.01 3.51
N ALA A 111 -5.19 15.48 2.61
CA ALA A 111 -6.27 16.25 2.00
C ALA A 111 -7.23 16.81 3.06
N ILE A 112 -7.65 15.99 4.03
CA ILE A 112 -8.55 16.40 5.11
C ILE A 112 -7.93 17.53 5.95
N TYR A 113 -6.63 17.48 6.22
CA TYR A 113 -5.97 18.53 6.98
C TYR A 113 -6.01 19.88 6.26
N PHE A 114 -5.61 19.91 4.99
CA PHE A 114 -5.61 21.16 4.20
C PHE A 114 -7.03 21.65 3.88
N GLU A 115 -8.00 20.76 3.70
CA GLU A 115 -9.43 21.11 3.55
C GLU A 115 -10.01 21.82 4.77
N ASN A 116 -9.48 21.53 5.96
CA ASN A 116 -9.96 22.09 7.23
C ASN A 116 -9.16 23.32 7.70
N MET A 117 -8.21 23.82 6.91
CA MET A 117 -7.56 25.09 7.22
C MET A 117 -8.56 26.24 7.09
N LEU A 118 -8.71 27.01 8.16
CA LEU A 118 -9.50 28.23 8.17
C LEU A 118 -8.73 29.37 7.46
N PRO A 119 -9.42 30.42 6.98
CA PRO A 119 -8.79 31.67 6.53
C PRO A 119 -8.19 32.47 7.70
#